data_AF-A0A0D6M5C0-F1
#
_entry.id   AF-A0A0D6M5C0-F1
#
_cell.length_a   1.000
_cell.length_b   1.000
_cell.length_c   1.000
_cell.angle_alpha   90.00
_cell.angle_beta   90.00
_cell.angle_gamma   90.00
#
_symmetry.space_group_name_H-M   'P 1'
#
loop_
_entity.id
_entity.type
_entity.pdbx_description
1 polymer ?
#
loop_
_entity_poly.entity_id
_entity_poly.type
_entity_poly.pdbx_seq_one_letter_code
_entity_poly.pdbx_strand_id
1 'polypeptide(L)'
;MPRAGWKICDISKRLCVTHSCVSKILNRYRQTGSVRPKDAKEGRTESPLVTAVRDYRTRLGMSRQGEIREQLIKDGICTRETAPSRSSINQLVFI
;
A
#
# COMPACT_ATOMS: atom_id res chain seq x y z
N MET A 1 -27.39 33.69 6.78
CA MET A 1 -27.77 32.42 7.45
C MET A 1 -26.53 31.82 8.10
N PRO A 2 -26.35 31.91 9.43
CA PRO A 2 -25.25 31.22 10.09
C PRO A 2 -25.46 29.71 9.96
N ARG A 3 -24.48 29.00 9.39
CA ARG A 3 -24.47 27.53 9.36
C ARG A 3 -24.48 27.05 10.81
N ALA A 4 -25.47 26.26 11.20
CA ALA A 4 -25.56 25.68 12.54
C ALA A 4 -24.30 24.85 12.81
N GLY A 5 -23.34 25.42 13.53
CA GLY A 5 -22.08 24.79 13.88
C GLY A 5 -22.24 24.03 15.19
N TRP A 6 -21.96 22.73 15.16
CA TRP A 6 -21.93 21.90 16.36
C TRP A 6 -20.55 22.01 17.00
N LYS A 7 -20.47 22.16 18.33
CA LYS A 7 -19.19 22.09 19.04
C LYS A 7 -18.68 20.65 19.03
N ILE A 8 -17.35 20.49 19.05
CA ILE A 8 -16.68 19.18 19.08
C ILE A 8 -17.20 18.31 20.24
N CYS A 9 -17.49 18.94 21.39
CA CYS A 9 -18.03 18.27 22.57
C CYS A 9 -19.41 17.65 22.33
N ASP A 10 -20.31 18.36 21.66
CA ASP A 10 -21.65 17.86 21.33
C ASP A 10 -21.58 16.71 20.32
N ILE A 11 -20.68 16.81 19.34
CA ILE A 11 -20.45 15.75 18.35
C ILE A 11 -19.91 14.49 19.02
N SER A 12 -18.95 14.65 19.94
CA SER A 12 -18.35 13.54 20.69
C SER A 12 -19.37 12.80 21.56
N LYS A 13 -20.25 13.53 22.26
CA LYS A 13 -21.34 12.94 23.04
C LYS A 13 -22.37 12.22 22.16
N ARG A 14 -22.73 12.80 21.02
CA ARG A 14 -23.75 12.23 20.12
C ARG A 14 -23.28 10.99 19.37
N LEU A 15 -21.99 10.94 19.03
CA LEU A 15 -21.38 9.84 18.29
C LEU A 15 -20.65 8.83 19.19
N CYS A 16 -20.64 9.03 20.52
CA CYS A 16 -19.93 8.20 21.49
C CYS A 16 -18.45 7.95 21.11
N VAL A 17 -17.76 8.98 20.60
CA VAL A 17 -16.35 8.92 20.18
C VAL A 17 -15.53 9.97 20.92
N THR A 18 -14.21 9.77 21.01
CA THR A 18 -13.32 10.71 21.70
C THR A 18 -13.18 12.04 20.94
N HIS A 19 -12.94 13.14 21.67
CA HIS A 19 -12.61 14.45 21.07
C HIS A 19 -11.49 14.35 20.04
N SER A 20 -10.46 13.53 20.30
CA SER A 20 -9.34 13.31 19.38
C SER A 20 -9.76 12.66 18.07
N CYS A 21 -10.75 11.74 18.10
CA CYS A 21 -11.30 11.13 16.89
C CYS A 21 -12.07 12.15 16.06
N VAL A 22 -12.97 12.91 16.71
CA VAL A 22 -13.75 13.97 16.06
C VAL A 22 -12.84 15.03 15.43
N SER A 23 -11.80 15.46 16.15
CA SER A 23 -10.79 16.42 15.66
C SER A 23 -10.04 15.89 14.44
N LYS A 24 -9.60 14.62 14.45
CA LYS A 24 -8.91 14.00 13.30
C LYS A 24 -9.80 13.93 12.06
N ILE A 25 -11.07 13.55 12.20
CA ILE A 25 -12.03 13.47 11.09
C ILE A 25 -12.28 14.87 10.52
N LEU A 26 -12.54 15.87 11.37
CA LEU A 26 -12.73 17.26 10.95
C LEU A 26 -11.50 17.83 10.24
N ASN A 27 -10.31 17.60 10.80
CA ASN A 27 -9.05 18.06 10.22
C ASN A 27 -8.83 17.45 8.83
N ARG A 28 -9.15 16.16 8.66
CA ARG A 28 -9.06 15.48 7.37
C ARG A 28 -10.08 16.00 6.37
N TYR A 29 -11.34 16.13 6.78
CA TYR A 29 -12.40 16.66 5.94
C TYR A 29 -12.10 18.08 5.44
N ARG A 30 -11.50 18.94 6.27
CA ARG A 30 -11.08 20.29 5.87
C ARG A 30 -9.94 20.31 4.85
N GLN A 31 -9.10 19.28 4.84
CA GLN A 31 -7.96 19.17 3.92
C GLN A 31 -8.34 18.48 2.61
N THR A 32 -9.14 17.41 2.65
CA THR A 32 -9.43 16.55 1.49
C THR A 32 -10.86 16.68 0.97
N GLY A 33 -11.78 17.27 1.74
CA GLY A 33 -13.21 17.27 1.46
C GLY A 33 -13.88 15.90 1.60
N SER A 34 -13.14 14.84 1.97
CA SER A 34 -13.64 13.47 2.01
C SER A 34 -13.74 12.96 3.45
N VAL A 35 -14.88 12.34 3.76
CA VAL A 35 -15.14 11.63 5.02
C VAL A 35 -14.76 10.15 4.95
N ARG A 36 -14.43 9.65 3.75
CA ARG A 36 -14.03 8.24 3.58
C ARG A 36 -12.68 8.02 4.27
N PRO A 37 -12.54 6.95 5.08
CA PRO A 37 -11.23 6.57 5.61
C PRO A 37 -10.28 6.33 4.44
N LYS A 38 -9.00 6.68 4.60
CA LYS A 38 -7.99 6.21 3.66
C LYS A 38 -7.79 4.72 3.89
N ASP A 39 -7.79 3.93 2.83
CA ASP A 39 -7.33 2.55 2.88
C ASP A 39 -5.96 2.50 3.55
N ALA A 40 -5.82 1.71 4.61
CA ALA A 40 -4.57 1.57 5.38
C ALA A 40 -3.40 0.97 4.57
N LYS A 41 -3.60 0.71 3.27
CA LYS A 41 -2.65 0.07 2.36
C LYS A 41 -2.01 1.01 1.33
N GLU A 42 -2.41 2.27 1.25
CA GLU A 42 -1.80 3.19 0.30
C GLU A 42 -0.43 3.66 0.83
N GLY A 43 0.62 2.92 0.47
CA GLY A 43 1.99 3.27 0.85
C GLY A 43 3.06 2.21 0.62
N ARG A 44 2.72 0.95 0.32
CA ARG A 44 3.71 0.03 -0.27
C ARG A 44 3.59 0.11 -1.78
N THR A 45 4.30 1.07 -2.38
CA THR A 45 4.78 0.86 -3.74
C THR A 45 5.61 -0.41 -3.69
N GLU A 46 5.02 -1.52 -4.13
CA GLU A 46 5.73 -2.78 -4.27
C GLU A 46 6.96 -2.49 -5.13
N SER A 47 8.15 -2.89 -4.66
CA SER A 47 9.37 -2.63 -5.44
C SER A 47 9.18 -3.22 -6.84
N PRO A 48 9.61 -2.53 -7.91
CA PRO A 48 9.42 -2.99 -9.28
C PRO A 48 9.93 -4.42 -9.50
N LEU A 49 10.91 -4.86 -8.70
CA LEU A 49 11.38 -6.23 -8.61
C LEU A 49 10.27 -7.23 -8.22
N VAL A 50 9.47 -6.91 -7.21
CA VAL A 50 8.37 -7.77 -6.70
C VAL A 50 7.28 -7.89 -7.75
N THR A 51 6.93 -6.77 -8.39
CA THR A 51 5.96 -6.74 -9.48
C THR A 51 6.43 -7.58 -10.67
N ALA A 52 7.70 -7.43 -11.07
CA ALA A 52 8.27 -8.22 -12.17
C ALA A 52 8.32 -9.72 -11.85
N VAL A 53 8.74 -10.11 -10.65
CA VAL A 53 8.76 -11.52 -10.21
C VAL A 53 7.35 -12.13 -10.26
N ARG A 54 6.34 -11.41 -9.79
CA ARG A 54 4.94 -11.85 -9.85
C ARG A 54 4.45 -11.97 -11.29
N ASP A 55 4.78 -11.00 -12.14
CA ASP A 55 4.43 -10.99 -13.56
C ASP A 55 5.02 -12.19 -14.31
N TYR A 56 6.31 -12.49 -14.10
CA TYR A 56 6.97 -13.64 -14.71
C TYR A 56 6.35 -14.98 -14.28
N ARG A 57 5.92 -15.11 -13.02
CA ARG A 57 5.22 -16.33 -12.59
C ARG A 57 3.81 -16.42 -13.19
N THR A 58 3.06 -15.33 -13.18
CA THR A 58 1.65 -15.34 -13.60
C THR A 58 1.48 -15.36 -15.12
N ARG A 59 2.31 -14.63 -15.89
CA ARG A 59 2.21 -14.52 -17.35
C ARG A 59 3.03 -15.56 -18.10
N LEU A 60 4.24 -15.87 -17.62
CA LEU A 60 5.12 -16.82 -18.29
C LEU A 60 5.08 -18.22 -17.65
N GLY A 61 4.37 -18.40 -16.52
CA GLY A 61 4.33 -19.68 -15.82
C GLY A 61 5.66 -20.10 -15.20
N MET A 62 6.62 -19.17 -15.12
CA MET A 62 7.96 -19.47 -14.61
C MET A 62 7.89 -19.85 -13.13
N SER A 63 8.09 -21.13 -12.84
CA SER A 63 8.04 -21.68 -11.48
C SER A 63 9.44 -21.92 -10.90
N ARG A 64 10.46 -21.91 -11.77
CA ARG A 64 11.85 -22.20 -11.41
C ARG A 64 12.58 -20.90 -11.04
N GLN A 65 13.04 -20.78 -9.80
CA GLN A 65 13.66 -19.53 -9.32
C GLN A 65 14.93 -19.14 -10.08
N GLY A 66 15.65 -20.13 -10.64
CA GLY A 66 16.80 -19.90 -11.51
C GLY A 66 16.43 -19.14 -12.78
N GLU A 67 15.38 -19.59 -13.48
CA GLU A 67 14.86 -18.96 -14.70
C GLU A 67 14.40 -17.53 -14.42
N ILE A 68 13.64 -17.31 -13.33
CA ILE A 68 13.18 -15.98 -12.94
C ILE A 68 14.38 -15.05 -12.69
N ARG A 69 15.43 -15.54 -12.03
CA ARG A 69 16.66 -14.77 -11.78
C ARG A 69 17.36 -14.38 -13.07
N GLU A 70 17.52 -15.32 -14.00
CA GLU A 70 18.18 -15.05 -15.28
C GLU A 70 17.35 -14.09 -16.14
N GLN A 71 16.02 -14.23 -16.10
CA GLN A 71 15.12 -13.32 -16.82
C GLN A 71 15.14 -11.91 -16.23
N LEU A 72 15.17 -11.76 -14.90
CA LEU A 72 15.33 -10.47 -14.23
C LEU A 72 16.65 -9.78 -14.61
N ILE A 73 17.71 -10.55 -14.80
CA ILE A 73 19.02 -10.03 -15.22
C ILE A 73 19.00 -9.66 -16.70
N LYS A 74 18.37 -10.49 -17.53
CA LYS A 74 18.24 -10.27 -18.98
C LYS A 74 17.40 -9.04 -19.32
N ASP A 75 16.35 -8.79 -18.53
CA ASP A 75 15.47 -7.62 -18.66
C ASP A 75 16.10 -6.35 -18.04
N GLY A 76 17.26 -6.48 -17.38
CA GLY A 76 17.98 -5.36 -16.78
C GLY A 76 17.37 -4.82 -15.47
N ILE A 77 16.38 -5.53 -14.89
CA ILE A 77 15.74 -5.15 -13.62
C ILE A 77 16.68 -5.34 -12.44
N CYS A 78 17.55 -6.36 -12.50
CA CYS A 78 18.62 -6.57 -11.52
C CYS A 78 19.94 -6.90 -12.22
N THR A 79 21.06 -6.41 -11.68
CA THR A 79 22.40 -6.90 -12.02
C THR A 79 22.69 -8.21 -11.28
N ARG A 80 23.71 -8.95 -11.71
CA ARG A 80 24.08 -10.24 -11.10
C ARG A 80 24.40 -10.16 -9.59
N GLU A 81 24.77 -8.97 -9.12
CA GLU A 81 25.09 -8.63 -7.73
C GLU A 81 23.85 -8.15 -6.93
N THR A 82 22.89 -7.50 -7.59
CA THR A 82 21.63 -7.03 -6.97
C THR A 82 20.49 -8.05 -7.08
N ALA A 83 20.67 -9.08 -7.92
CA ALA A 83 19.69 -10.12 -8.13
C ALA A 83 19.44 -10.93 -6.84
N PRO A 84 18.19 -11.02 -6.38
CA PRO A 84 17.85 -11.74 -5.15
C PRO A 84 18.19 -13.24 -5.23
N SER A 85 18.52 -13.83 -4.09
CA SER A 85 18.75 -15.26 -3.95
C SER A 85 17.49 -16.08 -4.27
N ARG A 86 17.65 -17.37 -4.62
CA ARG A 86 16.52 -18.29 -4.92
C ARG A 86 15.45 -18.27 -3.83
N SER A 87 15.85 -18.24 -2.56
CA SER A 87 14.95 -18.17 -1.40
C SER A 87 14.17 -16.85 -1.34
N SER A 88 14.83 -15.72 -1.62
CA SER A 88 14.21 -14.38 -1.63
C SER A 88 13.19 -14.26 -2.75
N ILE A 89 13.51 -14.78 -3.95
CA ILE A 89 12.54 -14.86 -5.06
C ILE A 89 11.31 -15.65 -4.63
N ASN A 90 11.50 -16.79 -3.96
CA ASN A 90 10.39 -17.60 -3.48
C ASN A 90 9.51 -16.84 -2.45
N GLN A 91 10.11 -16.06 -1.55
CA GLN A 91 9.32 -15.23 -0.63
C GLN A 91 8.53 -14.13 -1.36
N LEU A 92 9.16 -13.43 -2.32
CA LEU A 92 8.47 -12.40 -3.12
C LEU A 92 7.30 -12.95 -3.93
N VAL A 93 7.40 -14.21 -4.32
CA VAL A 93 6.38 -14.94 -5.07
C VAL A 93 5.14 -15.28 -4.23
N PHE A 94 5.30 -15.47 -2.91
CA PHE A 94 4.21 -15.85 -1.98
C PHE A 94 3.67 -14.67 -1.15
N ILE A 95 4.22 -13.47 -1.30
CA ILE A 95 3.70 -12.22 -0.73
C ILE A 95 2.57 -11.66 -1.62
#